data_AF-A0A7C9AKH8-F1
#
_entry.id   AF-A0A7C9AKH8-F1
#
_cell.length_a   1.000
_cell.length_b   1.000
_cell.length_c   1.000
_cell.angle_alpha   90.00
_cell.angle_beta   90.00
_cell.angle_gamma   90.00
#
_symmetry.space_group_name_H-M   'P 1'
#
loop_
_entity.id
_entity.type
_entity.pdbx_description
1 polymer ?
#
loop_
_entity_poly.entity_id
_entity_poly.type
_entity_poly.pdbx_seq_one_letter_code
_entity_poly.pdbx_strand_id
1 'polypeptide(L)'
;PDGRVLLAGSNPHYFYNFNAEYPTELRLEAFSPEYLSPDRANLRPEIKTWPKTLHFGEAFEVEITVGLPIVAPVEVNLGNAPFATHSFSQGQRFVKLKATPATPGNGGGYRISCMAPPSSTVAPPGYYMMFAVNQGVPSVVRWVQLVI
;
A
#
# COMPACT_ATOMS: atom_id res chain seq x y z
N PRO A 1 -4.85 5.56 3.27
CA PRO A 1 -4.51 5.63 1.83
C PRO A 1 -5.32 4.57 1.07
N ASP A 2 -5.84 4.91 -0.12
CA ASP A 2 -6.90 4.14 -0.79
C ASP A 2 -6.46 3.48 -2.11
N GLY A 3 -5.16 3.47 -2.40
CA GLY A 3 -4.60 2.89 -3.62
C GLY A 3 -4.60 3.82 -4.84
N ARG A 4 -5.07 5.06 -4.72
CA ARG A 4 -4.89 6.06 -5.79
C ARG A 4 -3.50 6.68 -5.74
N VAL A 5 -3.05 7.25 -6.87
CA VAL A 5 -1.77 7.95 -7.00
C VAL A 5 -2.04 9.44 -7.15
N LEU A 6 -1.51 10.26 -6.23
CA LEU A 6 -1.63 11.71 -6.29
C LEU A 6 -0.61 12.27 -7.29
N LEU A 7 -1.08 13.13 -8.18
CA LEU A 7 -0.32 13.87 -9.19
C LEU A 7 -0.47 15.36 -8.87
N ALA A 8 0.65 16.08 -8.84
CA ALA A 8 0.66 17.51 -8.55
C ALA A 8 1.88 18.19 -9.15
N GLY A 9 1.71 19.47 -9.48
CA GLY A 9 2.77 20.36 -9.94
C GLY A 9 3.10 20.21 -11.42
N SER A 10 3.60 21.30 -12.00
CA SER A 10 4.31 21.40 -13.26
C SER A 10 4.72 22.86 -13.38
N ASN A 11 6.01 23.14 -13.51
CA ASN A 11 6.47 24.52 -13.68
C ASN A 11 7.67 24.58 -14.63
N PRO A 12 7.44 24.88 -15.93
CA PRO A 12 8.52 25.03 -16.90
C PRO A 12 9.20 26.41 -16.85
N HIS A 13 8.86 27.26 -15.86
CA HIS A 13 9.34 28.64 -15.73
C HIS A 13 10.20 28.84 -14.48
N TYR A 14 11.04 29.90 -14.49
CA TYR A 14 11.88 30.26 -13.34
C TYR A 14 11.05 30.67 -12.10
N PHE A 15 9.94 31.38 -12.32
CA PHE A 15 8.96 31.76 -11.30
C PHE A 15 7.58 31.26 -11.70
N TYR A 16 6.58 31.49 -10.84
CA TYR A 16 5.20 31.24 -11.22
C TYR A 16 4.78 32.16 -12.36
N ASN A 17 4.29 31.56 -13.44
CA ASN A 17 3.80 32.29 -14.60
C ASN A 17 2.51 31.64 -15.11
N PHE A 18 1.41 32.37 -14.93
CA PHE A 18 0.08 31.92 -15.34
C PHE A 18 -0.31 32.41 -16.74
N ASN A 19 0.48 33.29 -17.35
CA ASN A 19 0.19 33.94 -18.64
C ASN A 19 1.18 33.47 -19.74
N ALA A 20 1.50 32.18 -19.79
CA ALA A 20 2.40 31.58 -20.78
C ALA A 20 1.73 30.40 -21.52
N GLU A 21 2.34 29.91 -22.60
CA GLU A 21 1.83 28.75 -23.37
C GLU A 21 1.70 27.48 -22.51
N TYR A 22 2.62 27.28 -21.56
CA TYR A 22 2.56 26.23 -20.54
C TYR A 22 2.51 26.86 -19.14
N PRO A 23 1.34 27.27 -18.64
CA PRO A 23 1.22 27.92 -17.33
C PRO A 23 1.71 27.04 -16.18
N THR A 24 2.10 27.67 -15.06
CA THR A 24 2.32 26.95 -13.80
C THR A 24 1.06 26.19 -13.37
N GLU A 25 1.19 24.88 -13.11
CA GLU A 25 0.09 24.01 -12.71
C GLU A 25 0.02 23.85 -11.18
N LEU A 26 -1.14 24.20 -10.62
CA LEU A 26 -1.40 24.12 -9.17
C LEU A 26 -2.52 23.12 -8.82
N ARG A 27 -3.20 22.56 -9.82
CA ARG A 27 -4.24 21.53 -9.60
C ARG A 27 -3.60 20.24 -9.11
N LEU A 28 -4.41 19.44 -8.43
CA LEU A 28 -4.09 18.09 -8.02
C LEU A 28 -5.03 17.12 -8.71
N GLU A 29 -4.49 16.01 -9.16
CA GLU A 29 -5.25 14.90 -9.73
C GLU A 29 -4.93 13.63 -8.96
N ALA A 30 -5.92 12.74 -8.83
CA ALA A 30 -5.72 11.42 -8.23
C ALA A 30 -5.99 10.36 -9.30
N PHE A 31 -4.93 9.77 -9.83
CA PHE A 31 -5.04 8.66 -10.76
C PHE A 31 -5.59 7.42 -10.03
N SER A 32 -6.64 6.84 -10.58
CA SER A 32 -7.27 5.62 -10.09
C SER A 32 -6.90 4.47 -11.03
N PRO A 33 -5.96 3.59 -10.63
CA PRO A 33 -5.54 2.48 -11.48
C PRO A 33 -6.66 1.48 -11.73
N GLU A 34 -6.50 0.64 -12.77
CA GLU A 34 -7.50 -0.37 -13.18
C GLU A 34 -7.89 -1.31 -12.03
N TYR A 35 -6.99 -1.60 -11.10
CA TYR A 35 -7.30 -2.44 -9.94
C TYR A 35 -8.36 -1.85 -8.99
N LEU A 36 -8.73 -0.56 -9.13
CA LEU A 36 -9.82 0.08 -8.38
C LEU A 36 -11.13 0.19 -9.17
N SER A 37 -11.20 -0.44 -10.36
CA SER A 37 -12.40 -0.45 -11.19
C SER A 37 -13.61 -1.10 -10.49
N PRO A 38 -14.85 -0.65 -10.76
CA PRO A 38 -16.05 -1.17 -10.11
C PRO A 38 -16.26 -2.68 -10.27
N ASP A 39 -15.89 -3.26 -11.41
CA ASP A 39 -15.98 -4.70 -11.69
C ASP A 39 -15.04 -5.54 -10.82
N ARG A 40 -13.98 -4.93 -10.27
CA ARG A 40 -13.03 -5.58 -9.35
C ARG A 40 -13.33 -5.29 -7.87
N ALA A 41 -14.38 -4.54 -7.55
CA ALA A 41 -14.70 -4.13 -6.18
C ALA A 41 -14.85 -5.33 -5.21
N ASN A 42 -15.48 -6.42 -5.67
CA ASN A 42 -15.70 -7.61 -4.84
C ASN A 42 -14.43 -8.43 -4.57
N LEU A 43 -13.35 -8.19 -5.33
CA LEU A 43 -12.05 -8.81 -5.11
C LEU A 43 -11.21 -8.05 -4.08
N ARG A 44 -11.60 -6.80 -3.76
CA ARG A 44 -10.83 -5.93 -2.88
C ARG A 44 -10.87 -6.43 -1.43
N PRO A 45 -9.70 -6.79 -0.84
CA PRO A 45 -9.66 -7.18 0.55
C PRO A 45 -9.89 -5.98 1.48
N GLU A 46 -10.48 -6.25 2.63
CA GLU A 46 -10.52 -5.33 3.75
C GLU A 46 -9.72 -5.92 4.91
N ILE A 47 -8.68 -5.21 5.37
CA ILE A 47 -7.91 -5.61 6.56
C ILE A 47 -8.72 -5.25 7.81
N LYS A 48 -9.11 -6.28 8.57
CA LYS A 48 -9.90 -6.19 9.80
C LYS A 48 -9.01 -6.08 11.03
N THR A 49 -8.04 -6.98 11.17
CA THR A 49 -7.10 -7.00 12.30
C THR A 49 -5.67 -7.07 11.78
N TRP A 50 -4.78 -6.35 12.44
CA TRP A 50 -3.36 -6.26 12.11
C TRP A 50 -2.60 -5.70 13.33
N PRO A 51 -1.30 -6.03 13.48
CA PRO A 51 -0.46 -5.42 14.50
C PRO A 51 -0.16 -3.96 14.18
N LYS A 52 -0.08 -3.11 15.21
CA LYS A 52 0.34 -1.70 15.04
C LYS A 52 1.85 -1.54 14.98
N THR A 53 2.57 -2.49 15.56
CA THR A 53 4.02 -2.52 15.66
C THR A 53 4.53 -3.89 15.21
N LEU A 54 5.62 -3.92 14.45
CA LEU A 54 6.32 -5.12 14.04
C LEU A 54 7.77 -5.05 14.51
N HIS A 55 8.29 -6.16 14.98
CA HIS A 55 9.72 -6.35 15.20
C HIS A 55 10.30 -7.24 14.09
N PHE A 56 11.59 -7.04 13.79
CA PHE A 56 12.25 -7.77 12.71
C PHE A 56 12.27 -9.28 12.95
N GLY A 57 12.00 -10.05 11.90
CA GLY A 57 12.02 -11.51 11.94
C GLY A 57 10.92 -12.17 12.78
N GLU A 58 9.97 -11.39 13.31
CA GLU A 58 8.83 -11.94 14.05
C GLU A 58 7.66 -12.31 13.14
N ALA A 59 6.97 -13.39 13.51
CA ALA A 59 5.73 -13.77 12.87
C ALA A 59 4.56 -12.95 13.44
N PHE A 60 3.60 -12.61 12.58
CA PHE A 60 2.38 -11.93 12.99
C PHE A 60 1.19 -12.40 12.14
N GLU A 61 -0.03 -12.11 12.60
CA GLU A 61 -1.26 -12.48 11.89
C GLU A 61 -1.98 -11.24 11.36
N VAL A 62 -2.61 -11.39 10.20
CA VAL A 62 -3.51 -10.42 9.59
C VAL A 62 -4.82 -11.11 9.27
N GLU A 63 -5.94 -10.50 9.66
CA GLU A 63 -7.26 -10.95 9.23
C GLU A 63 -7.82 -10.02 8.16
N ILE A 64 -8.37 -10.65 7.12
CA ILE A 64 -9.01 -9.95 6.01
C ILE A 64 -10.42 -10.48 5.76
N THR A 65 -11.25 -9.66 5.14
CA THR A 65 -12.49 -10.11 4.48
C THR A 65 -12.42 -9.74 3.01
N VAL A 66 -13.06 -10.53 2.15
CA VAL A 66 -13.17 -10.29 0.70
C VAL A 66 -14.62 -10.58 0.28
N GLY A 67 -15.16 -9.83 -0.67
CA GLY A 67 -16.55 -10.00 -1.12
C GLY A 67 -16.81 -11.32 -1.86
N LEU A 68 -15.76 -11.91 -2.44
CA LEU A 68 -15.78 -13.22 -3.09
C LEU A 68 -14.79 -14.19 -2.43
N PRO A 69 -15.01 -15.52 -2.54
CA PRO A 69 -14.06 -16.51 -2.06
C PRO A 69 -12.65 -16.32 -2.63
N ILE A 70 -11.65 -16.55 -1.78
CA ILE A 70 -10.25 -16.48 -2.19
C ILE A 70 -9.90 -17.75 -2.97
N VAL A 71 -9.54 -17.58 -4.24
CA VAL A 71 -9.18 -18.68 -5.17
C VAL A 71 -7.69 -18.72 -5.52
N ALA A 72 -6.93 -17.71 -5.06
CA ALA A 72 -5.50 -17.57 -5.32
C ALA A 72 -4.78 -17.06 -4.05
N PRO A 73 -3.45 -17.23 -3.93
CA PRO A 73 -2.71 -16.70 -2.80
C PRO A 73 -2.90 -15.19 -2.65
N VAL A 74 -3.16 -14.74 -1.42
CA VAL A 74 -3.18 -13.31 -1.07
C VAL A 74 -1.79 -12.88 -0.67
N GLU A 75 -1.33 -11.77 -1.22
CA GLU A 75 -0.04 -11.17 -0.83
C GLU A 75 -0.25 -10.19 0.32
N VAL A 76 0.72 -10.14 1.23
CA VAL A 76 0.83 -9.06 2.22
C VAL A 76 2.12 -8.30 1.97
N ASN A 77 2.00 -7.00 1.76
CA ASN A 77 3.10 -6.14 1.35
C ASN A 77 3.20 -4.90 2.24
N LEU A 78 4.41 -4.44 2.50
CA LEU A 78 4.69 -3.17 3.16
C LEU A 78 5.22 -2.14 2.16
N GLY A 79 4.67 -0.93 2.15
CA GLY A 79 5.14 0.17 1.32
C GLY A 79 5.40 1.44 2.15
N ASN A 80 6.51 2.12 1.93
CA ASN A 80 6.73 3.45 2.53
C ASN A 80 6.00 4.53 1.73
N ALA A 81 5.54 5.57 2.43
CA ALA A 81 5.13 6.81 1.78
C ALA A 81 6.38 7.56 1.31
N PRO A 82 6.50 7.89 0.01
CA PRO A 82 7.64 8.62 -0.50
C PRO A 82 7.58 10.11 -0.14
N PHE A 83 8.76 10.74 -0.11
CA PHE A 83 8.89 12.18 -0.29
C PHE A 83 9.41 12.45 -1.71
N ALA A 84 8.58 13.07 -2.56
CA ALA A 84 8.88 13.28 -3.97
C ALA A 84 9.09 14.76 -4.30
N THR A 85 10.24 15.11 -4.87
CA THR A 85 10.53 16.45 -5.39
C THR A 85 11.56 16.39 -6.51
N HIS A 86 11.48 17.29 -7.50
CA HIS A 86 12.44 17.38 -8.61
C HIS A 86 12.70 16.03 -9.32
N SER A 87 11.66 15.21 -9.49
CA SER A 87 11.74 13.85 -10.05
C SER A 87 12.54 12.84 -9.23
N PHE A 88 12.88 13.16 -7.97
CA PHE A 88 13.47 12.24 -7.01
C PHE A 88 12.42 11.81 -5.98
N SER A 89 12.22 10.49 -5.85
CA SER A 89 11.37 9.88 -4.83
C SER A 89 12.25 9.27 -3.75
N GLN A 90 12.36 9.95 -2.61
CA GLN A 90 13.16 9.50 -1.48
C GLN A 90 12.31 8.64 -0.55
N GLY A 91 12.89 7.53 -0.08
CA GLY A 91 12.26 6.64 0.89
C GLY A 91 11.22 5.69 0.33
N GLN A 92 10.85 5.75 -0.95
CA GLN A 92 9.92 4.77 -1.54
C GLN A 92 10.56 3.38 -1.56
N ARG A 93 9.94 2.44 -0.87
CA ARG A 93 10.31 1.03 -0.89
C ARG A 93 9.05 0.19 -0.79
N PHE A 94 9.05 -0.93 -1.50
CA PHE A 94 8.00 -1.94 -1.44
C PHE A 94 8.61 -3.27 -1.03
N VAL A 95 8.10 -3.86 0.04
CA VAL A 95 8.64 -5.08 0.66
C VAL A 95 7.52 -6.11 0.69
N LYS A 96 7.67 -7.14 -0.16
CA LYS A 96 6.77 -8.29 -0.15
C LYS A 96 7.12 -9.20 1.01
N LEU A 97 6.14 -9.48 1.87
CA LEU A 97 6.34 -10.33 3.03
C LEU A 97 6.18 -11.80 2.66
N LYS A 98 6.85 -12.67 3.42
CA LYS A 98 6.54 -14.09 3.40
C LYS A 98 5.20 -14.28 4.12
N ALA A 99 4.21 -14.80 3.42
CA ALA A 99 2.87 -15.03 3.93
C ALA A 99 2.43 -16.48 3.67
N THR A 100 1.66 -17.05 4.59
CA THR A 100 0.98 -18.34 4.39
C THR A 100 -0.23 -18.17 3.48
N PRO A 101 -0.75 -19.25 2.87
CA PRO A 101 -2.07 -19.21 2.23
C PRO A 101 -3.13 -18.69 3.20
N ALA A 102 -4.11 -17.95 2.67
CA ALA A 102 -5.24 -17.48 3.44
C ALA A 102 -6.10 -18.68 3.89
N THR A 103 -6.38 -18.76 5.19
CA THR A 103 -7.18 -19.84 5.78
C THR A 103 -8.49 -19.28 6.32
N PRO A 104 -9.61 -20.00 6.22
CA PRO A 104 -10.86 -19.55 6.82
C PRO A 104 -10.69 -19.24 8.32
N GLY A 105 -11.14 -18.05 8.71
CA GLY A 105 -11.24 -17.60 10.09
C GLY A 105 -12.69 -17.61 10.58
N ASN A 106 -12.91 -16.99 11.73
CA ASN A 106 -14.26 -16.82 12.28
C ASN A 106 -15.01 -15.71 11.51
N GLY A 107 -16.35 -15.79 11.47
CA GLY A 107 -17.19 -14.71 10.95
C GLY A 107 -17.04 -14.41 9.45
N GLY A 108 -16.60 -15.39 8.64
CA GLY A 108 -16.46 -15.22 7.18
C GLY A 108 -15.18 -14.49 6.75
N GLY A 109 -14.26 -14.23 7.67
CA GLY A 109 -12.93 -13.70 7.37
C GLY A 109 -11.91 -14.79 7.02
N TYR A 110 -10.71 -14.36 6.64
CA TYR A 110 -9.55 -15.20 6.39
C TYR A 110 -8.37 -14.73 7.23
N ARG A 111 -7.61 -15.69 7.77
CA ARG A 111 -6.36 -15.47 8.50
C ARG A 111 -5.15 -15.75 7.63
N ILE A 112 -4.17 -14.86 7.71
CA ILE A 112 -2.91 -14.94 6.99
C ILE A 112 -1.78 -14.74 8.01
N SER A 113 -0.92 -15.75 8.17
CA SER A 113 0.30 -15.60 8.95
C SER A 113 1.40 -15.02 8.07
N CYS A 114 2.07 -13.99 8.56
CA CYS A 114 3.12 -13.25 7.87
C CYS A 114 4.41 -13.27 8.70
N MET A 115 5.54 -13.14 8.01
CA MET A 115 6.84 -12.88 8.62
C MET A 115 7.24 -11.43 8.38
N ALA A 116 7.57 -10.70 9.45
CA ALA A 116 8.13 -9.36 9.34
C ALA A 116 9.48 -9.38 8.59
N PRO A 117 9.92 -8.24 8.00
CA PRO A 117 11.21 -8.17 7.36
C PRO A 117 12.34 -8.70 8.28
N PRO A 118 13.37 -9.39 7.75
CA PRO A 118 14.38 -10.04 8.58
C PRO A 118 15.33 -9.05 9.26
N SER A 119 15.47 -7.83 8.72
CA SER A 119 16.42 -6.82 9.21
C SER A 119 16.11 -5.43 8.69
N SER A 120 16.69 -4.42 9.34
CA SER A 120 16.63 -3.02 8.97
C SER A 120 17.27 -2.70 7.61
N THR A 121 18.16 -3.57 7.12
CA THR A 121 18.75 -3.43 5.78
C THR A 121 17.71 -3.69 4.67
N VAL A 122 16.79 -4.64 4.88
CA VAL A 122 15.69 -4.93 3.96
C VAL A 122 14.59 -3.88 4.06
N ALA A 123 14.23 -3.48 5.28
CA ALA A 123 13.20 -2.49 5.54
C ALA A 123 13.64 -1.59 6.70
N PRO A 124 14.06 -0.33 6.45
CA PRO A 124 14.47 0.58 7.52
C PRO A 124 13.33 0.79 8.55
N PRO A 125 13.62 0.96 9.84
CA PRO A 125 12.60 1.26 10.84
C PRO A 125 11.79 2.50 10.48
N GLY A 126 10.49 2.48 10.76
CA GLY A 126 9.59 3.58 10.42
C GLY A 126 8.16 3.12 10.16
N TYR A 127 7.35 4.05 9.67
CA TYR A 127 5.96 3.76 9.32
C TYR A 127 5.83 3.23 7.89
N TYR A 128 5.03 2.17 7.76
CA TYR A 128 4.71 1.52 6.51
C TYR A 128 3.20 1.44 6.32
N MET A 129 2.78 1.55 5.08
CA MET A 129 1.46 1.15 4.61
C MET A 129 1.49 -0.36 4.38
N MET A 130 0.64 -1.10 5.10
CA MET A 130 0.38 -2.52 4.88
C MET A 130 -0.78 -2.69 3.90
N PHE A 131 -0.56 -3.53 2.89
CA PHE A 131 -1.53 -3.90 1.87
C PHE A 131 -1.76 -5.40 1.90
N ALA A 132 -3.03 -5.81 1.82
CA ALA A 132 -3.39 -7.15 1.38
C ALA A 132 -3.78 -7.07 -0.11
N VAL A 133 -3.24 -7.95 -0.95
CA VAL A 133 -3.47 -7.95 -2.40
C VAL A 133 -4.07 -9.29 -2.82
N ASN A 134 -5.30 -9.26 -3.30
CA ASN A 134 -6.00 -10.44 -3.83
C ASN A 134 -6.19 -10.27 -5.34
N GLN A 135 -5.61 -11.17 -6.13
CA GLN A 135 -5.71 -11.14 -7.60
C GLN A 135 -5.37 -9.77 -8.21
N GLY A 136 -4.31 -9.14 -7.68
CA GLY A 136 -3.85 -7.81 -8.12
C GLY A 136 -4.66 -6.62 -7.57
N VAL A 137 -5.70 -6.86 -6.75
CA VAL A 137 -6.52 -5.81 -6.14
C VAL A 137 -6.06 -5.54 -4.71
N PRO A 138 -5.54 -4.32 -4.41
CA PRO A 138 -5.06 -3.97 -3.08
C PRO A 138 -6.18 -3.51 -2.15
N SER A 139 -6.05 -3.83 -0.86
CA SER A 139 -6.90 -3.31 0.20
C SER A 139 -6.79 -1.79 0.35
N VAL A 140 -7.71 -1.18 1.10
CA VAL A 140 -7.39 0.10 1.77
C VAL A 140 -6.25 -0.17 2.75
N VAL A 141 -5.26 0.71 2.80
CA VAL A 141 -4.05 0.43 3.56
C VAL A 141 -4.28 0.57 5.06
N ARG A 142 -3.50 -0.19 5.82
CA ARG A 142 -3.36 0.01 7.26
C ARG A 142 -1.95 0.44 7.61
N TRP A 143 -1.82 1.39 8.53
CA TRP A 143 -0.50 1.80 9.01
C TRP A 143 0.02 0.83 10.06
N VAL A 144 1.32 0.54 9.95
CA VAL A 144 2.10 -0.26 10.89
C VAL A 144 3.47 0.39 11.06
N GLN A 145 4.04 0.28 12.25
CA GLN A 145 5.38 0.76 12.55
C GLN A 145 6.35 -0.41 12.67
N LEU A 146 7.42 -0.41 11.88
CA LEU A 146 8.52 -1.35 12.02
C LEU A 146 9.55 -0.76 12.98
N VAL A 147 9.82 -1.44 14.07
CA VAL A 147 10.73 -1.00 15.13
C VAL A 147 11.92 -1.95 15.26
N ILE A 148 13.00 -1.43 15.86
CA ILE A 148 14.21 -2.20 16.18
C ILE A 148 13.93 -3.10 17.38
#